data_AF-Q24D72-F1
#
_entry.id   AF-Q24D72-F1
#
_cell.length_a   1.000
_cell.length_b   1.000
_cell.length_c   1.000
_cell.angle_alpha   90.00
_cell.angle_beta   90.00
_cell.angle_gamma   90.00
#
_symmetry.space_group_name_H-M   'P 1'
#
loop_
_entity.id
_entity.type
_entity.pdbx_description
1 polymer ?
#
loop_
_entity_poly.entity_id
_entity_poly.type
_entity_poly.pdbx_seq_one_letter_code
_entity_poly.pdbx_strand_id
1 'polypeptide(L)'
;MSNQMQQNLETKKFCQLESDFSESSQMQEEGYEMSDLIQKFENISKNNISKNIIKAFFAYLLDTKENDLLTDFAQKGMQPNQARKMAKNYVKSYSYNNNSLHKLIQHDKYGKAFEFYLTFEAEKWLQESKVLQKETHLIYIDFLKLCCSNPDYSNHIVTYKKNKKSQFRVDE
;
A
#
# COMPACT_ATOMS: atom_id res chain seq x y z
N MET A 1 50.68 22.10 -31.16
CA MET A 1 49.49 21.21 -31.03
C MET A 1 49.28 20.87 -29.55
N SER A 2 48.90 21.85 -28.73
CA SER A 2 48.83 21.67 -27.26
C SER A 2 47.73 22.54 -26.64
N ASN A 3 46.46 22.30 -26.99
CA ASN A 3 45.34 23.00 -26.34
C ASN A 3 44.01 22.22 -26.32
N GLN A 4 44.02 20.90 -26.55
CA GLN A 4 42.81 20.06 -26.49
C GLN A 4 42.82 18.96 -25.43
N MET A 5 43.93 18.74 -24.72
CA MET A 5 44.00 17.70 -23.68
C MET A 5 43.66 18.18 -22.26
N GLN A 6 43.66 19.49 -21.98
CA GLN A 6 43.36 20.00 -20.63
C GLN A 6 41.87 20.20 -20.35
N GLN A 7 41.00 20.35 -21.36
CA GLN A 7 39.56 20.52 -21.13
C GLN A 7 38.81 19.23 -20.80
N ASN A 8 39.42 18.05 -21.02
CA ASN A 8 38.75 16.76 -20.86
C ASN A 8 38.93 16.13 -19.45
N LEU A 9 39.79 16.71 -18.61
CA LEU A 9 40.03 16.23 -17.24
C LEU A 9 39.12 16.92 -16.20
N GLU A 10 38.72 18.17 -16.45
CA GLU A 10 37.85 18.93 -15.53
C GLU A 10 36.38 18.50 -15.63
N THR A 11 35.90 18.11 -16.82
CA THR A 11 34.51 17.64 -17.01
C THR A 11 34.25 16.29 -16.34
N LYS A 12 35.26 15.42 -16.22
CA LYS A 12 35.13 14.12 -15.56
C LYS A 12 35.06 14.22 -14.04
N LYS A 13 35.63 15.26 -13.44
CA LYS A 13 35.51 15.52 -11.99
C LYS A 13 34.19 16.15 -11.59
N PHE A 14 33.54 16.88 -12.50
CA PHE A 14 32.24 17.50 -12.22
C PHE A 14 31.09 16.48 -12.23
N CYS A 15 31.11 15.50 -13.13
CA CYS A 15 30.06 14.45 -13.18
C CYS A 15 30.14 13.38 -12.07
N GLN A 16 31.25 13.26 -11.35
CA GLN A 16 31.37 12.29 -10.25
C GLN A 16 30.96 12.87 -8.89
N LEU A 17 30.99 14.19 -8.72
CA LEU A 17 30.65 14.84 -7.45
C LEU A 17 29.14 15.08 -7.26
N GLU A 18 28.37 15.21 -8.35
CA GLU A 18 26.90 15.31 -8.25
C GLU A 18 26.21 13.94 -8.06
N SER A 19 26.86 12.85 -8.46
CA SER A 19 26.32 11.49 -8.28
C SER A 19 26.38 11.04 -6.83
N ASP A 20 27.45 11.38 -6.10
CA ASP A 20 27.65 10.88 -4.72
C ASP A 20 26.94 11.72 -3.65
N PHE A 21 26.55 12.97 -3.97
CA PHE A 21 25.81 13.83 -3.03
C PHE A 21 24.29 13.64 -3.13
N SER A 22 23.77 13.25 -4.31
CA SER A 22 22.33 13.05 -4.53
C SER A 22 21.81 11.74 -3.93
N GLU A 23 22.62 10.69 -3.88
CA GLU A 23 22.17 9.36 -3.44
C GLU A 23 22.07 9.24 -1.91
N SER A 24 22.90 9.99 -1.16
CA SER A 24 22.84 10.00 0.31
C SER A 24 21.67 10.81 0.90
N SER A 25 21.24 11.88 0.22
CA SER A 25 20.07 12.67 0.64
C SER A 25 18.76 11.96 0.33
N GLN A 26 18.65 11.26 -0.82
CA GLN A 26 17.43 10.51 -1.18
C GLN A 26 17.13 9.38 -0.19
N MET A 27 18.14 8.63 0.26
CA MET A 27 17.92 7.54 1.23
C MET A 27 17.50 8.02 2.63
N GLN A 28 17.94 9.23 3.04
CA GLN A 28 17.54 9.79 4.33
C GLN A 28 16.12 10.35 4.31
N GLU A 29 15.70 10.93 3.19
CA GLU A 29 14.36 11.51 3.01
C GLU A 29 13.28 10.41 2.90
N GLU A 30 13.53 9.35 2.11
CA GLU A 30 12.62 8.20 2.00
C GLU A 30 12.45 7.47 3.34
N GLY A 31 13.54 7.31 4.10
CA GLY A 31 13.50 6.69 5.43
C GLY A 31 12.69 7.51 6.44
N TYR A 32 12.78 8.85 6.37
CA TYR A 32 12.03 9.76 7.23
C TYR A 32 10.53 9.73 6.90
N GLU A 33 10.16 9.85 5.63
CA GLU A 33 8.75 9.81 5.18
C GLU A 33 8.07 8.47 5.54
N MET A 34 8.79 7.35 5.39
CA MET A 34 8.30 6.03 5.76
C MET A 34 8.04 5.92 7.26
N SER A 35 8.97 6.41 8.09
CA SER A 35 8.84 6.38 9.54
C SER A 35 7.66 7.25 10.03
N ASP A 36 7.48 8.43 9.43
CA ASP A 36 6.37 9.34 9.72
C ASP A 36 5.02 8.73 9.32
N LEU A 37 4.94 8.07 8.17
CA LEU A 37 3.73 7.36 7.74
C LEU A 37 3.32 6.26 8.72
N ILE A 38 4.26 5.46 9.20
CA ILE A 38 3.99 4.41 10.20
C ILE A 38 3.50 5.03 11.50
N GLN A 39 4.16 6.08 11.98
CA GLN A 39 3.73 6.77 13.20
C GLN A 39 2.33 7.37 13.06
N LYS A 40 2.04 8.03 11.92
CA LYS A 40 0.70 8.55 11.60
C LYS A 40 -0.34 7.43 11.57
N PHE A 41 -0.01 6.29 10.98
CA PHE A 41 -0.88 5.11 10.94
C PHE A 41 -1.16 4.54 12.34
N GLU A 42 -0.14 4.41 13.19
CA GLU A 42 -0.29 3.88 14.55
C GLU A 42 -1.16 4.75 15.45
N ASN A 43 -1.23 6.06 15.15
CA ASN A 43 -2.11 7.01 15.84
C ASN A 43 -3.57 6.97 15.37
N ILE A 44 -3.90 6.23 14.30
CA ILE A 44 -5.27 6.08 13.82
C ILE A 44 -6.07 5.25 14.82
N SER A 45 -7.13 5.85 15.36
CA SER A 45 -8.06 5.17 16.25
C SER A 45 -8.84 4.06 15.52
N LYS A 46 -9.41 3.14 16.31
CA LYS A 46 -10.19 2.00 15.80
C LYS A 46 -11.44 2.47 15.03
N ASN A 47 -11.26 2.65 13.73
CA ASN A 47 -12.28 3.14 12.82
C ASN A 47 -12.57 2.08 11.75
N ASN A 48 -13.75 2.14 11.13
CA ASN A 48 -14.14 1.22 10.04
C ASN A 48 -13.41 1.51 8.71
N ILE A 49 -12.22 2.12 8.76
CA ILE A 49 -11.46 2.63 7.60
C ILE A 49 -11.09 1.48 6.66
N SER A 50 -10.42 0.43 7.17
CA SER A 50 -10.04 -0.72 6.36
C SER A 50 -11.24 -1.37 5.67
N LYS A 51 -12.35 -1.52 6.41
CA LYS A 51 -13.61 -2.05 5.87
C LYS A 51 -14.17 -1.19 4.74
N ASN A 52 -14.12 0.13 4.86
CA ASN A 52 -14.59 1.05 3.81
C ASN A 52 -13.73 0.91 2.55
N ILE A 53 -12.40 0.95 2.70
CA ILE A 53 -11.44 0.80 1.60
C ILE A 53 -11.64 -0.54 0.89
N ILE A 54 -11.72 -1.64 1.63
CA ILE A 54 -11.88 -2.98 1.03
C ILE A 54 -13.24 -3.10 0.30
N LYS A 55 -14.32 -2.54 0.86
CA LYS A 55 -15.62 -2.52 0.18
C LYS A 55 -15.58 -1.75 -1.13
N ALA A 56 -14.90 -0.60 -1.13
CA ALA A 56 -14.73 0.22 -2.31
C ALA A 56 -13.90 -0.49 -3.38
N PHE A 57 -12.81 -1.14 -2.98
CA PHE A 57 -12.04 -2.01 -3.85
C PHE A 57 -12.90 -3.12 -4.48
N PHE A 58 -13.68 -3.86 -3.69
CA PHE A 58 -14.51 -4.93 -4.24
C PHE A 58 -15.65 -4.42 -5.12
N ALA A 59 -16.18 -3.23 -4.85
CA ALA A 59 -17.13 -2.58 -5.75
C ALA A 59 -16.46 -2.24 -7.09
N TYR A 60 -15.28 -1.64 -7.06
CA TYR A 60 -14.47 -1.33 -8.24
C TYR A 60 -14.11 -2.60 -9.04
N LEU A 61 -13.62 -3.65 -8.36
CA LEU A 61 -13.21 -4.91 -8.97
C LEU A 61 -14.37 -5.61 -9.70
N LEU A 62 -15.60 -5.46 -9.21
CA LEU A 62 -16.78 -6.10 -9.76
C LEU A 62 -17.56 -5.22 -10.74
N ASP A 63 -17.15 -3.96 -10.92
CA ASP A 63 -17.77 -3.07 -11.88
C ASP A 63 -17.56 -3.59 -13.31
N THR A 64 -18.62 -3.55 -14.10
CA THR A 64 -18.66 -4.09 -15.46
C THR A 64 -18.51 -3.02 -16.52
N LYS A 65 -18.55 -1.74 -16.15
CA LYS A 65 -18.57 -0.63 -17.11
C LYS A 65 -17.20 0.00 -17.37
N GLU A 66 -16.33 0.00 -16.36
CA GLU A 66 -15.08 0.79 -16.41
C GLU A 66 -13.83 0.03 -15.98
N ASN A 67 -13.88 -1.32 -15.89
CA ASN A 67 -12.80 -2.07 -15.28
C ASN A 67 -12.54 -3.46 -15.90
N ASP A 68 -11.46 -3.57 -16.66
CA ASP A 68 -10.93 -4.83 -17.22
C ASP A 68 -9.83 -5.48 -16.37
N LEU A 69 -9.52 -4.93 -15.19
CA LEU A 69 -8.49 -5.43 -14.26
C LEU A 69 -8.68 -6.91 -13.87
N LEU A 70 -9.93 -7.38 -13.85
CA LEU A 70 -10.23 -8.79 -13.61
C LEU A 70 -9.69 -9.70 -14.71
N THR A 71 -9.84 -9.32 -15.97
CA THR A 71 -9.43 -10.12 -17.13
C THR A 71 -8.00 -9.85 -17.55
N ASP A 72 -7.49 -8.65 -17.27
CA ASP A 72 -6.15 -8.22 -17.67
C ASP A 72 -5.09 -8.63 -16.64
N PHE A 73 -5.46 -8.65 -15.36
CA PHE A 73 -4.55 -8.95 -14.25
C PHE A 73 -4.98 -10.16 -13.42
N ALA A 74 -6.12 -10.09 -12.73
CA ALA A 74 -6.42 -11.06 -11.67
C ALA A 74 -6.74 -12.47 -12.20
N GLN A 75 -7.35 -12.59 -13.38
CA GLN A 75 -7.77 -13.84 -14.02
C GLN A 75 -7.37 -13.85 -15.50
N LYS A 76 -6.12 -13.47 -15.77
CA LYS A 76 -5.56 -13.42 -17.13
C LYS A 76 -5.86 -14.70 -17.92
N GLY A 77 -6.42 -14.54 -19.13
CA GLY A 77 -6.78 -15.63 -20.03
C GLY A 77 -8.11 -16.33 -19.72
N MET A 78 -8.84 -15.90 -18.69
CA MET A 78 -10.16 -16.42 -18.37
C MET A 78 -11.26 -15.64 -19.09
N GLN A 79 -12.36 -16.32 -19.43
CA GLN A 79 -13.55 -15.67 -19.97
C GLN A 79 -14.13 -14.67 -18.95
N PRO A 80 -14.53 -13.45 -19.36
CA PRO A 80 -14.96 -12.39 -18.44
C PRO A 80 -16.05 -12.82 -17.45
N ASN A 81 -17.04 -13.59 -17.91
CA ASN A 81 -18.14 -14.07 -17.07
C ASN A 81 -17.66 -15.04 -15.98
N GLN A 82 -16.69 -15.89 -16.30
CA GLN A 82 -16.11 -16.84 -15.35
C GLN A 82 -15.24 -16.10 -14.33
N ALA A 83 -14.40 -15.17 -14.78
CA ALA A 83 -13.56 -14.33 -13.92
C ALA A 83 -14.42 -13.56 -12.89
N ARG A 84 -15.51 -12.94 -13.36
CA ARG A 84 -16.47 -12.24 -12.49
C ARG A 84 -17.16 -13.18 -11.50
N LYS A 85 -17.54 -14.39 -11.91
CA LYS A 85 -18.16 -15.37 -11.01
C LYS A 85 -17.19 -15.76 -9.87
N MET A 86 -15.92 -15.99 -10.19
CA MET A 86 -14.90 -16.31 -9.19
C MET A 86 -14.64 -15.14 -8.25
N ALA A 87 -14.52 -13.92 -8.78
CA ALA A 87 -14.38 -12.71 -7.98
C ALA A 87 -15.57 -12.51 -7.03
N LYS A 88 -16.81 -12.66 -7.53
CA LYS A 88 -18.02 -12.57 -6.69
C LYS A 88 -18.00 -13.60 -5.56
N ASN A 89 -17.56 -14.82 -5.82
CA ASN A 89 -17.46 -15.85 -4.78
C ASN A 89 -16.41 -15.49 -3.72
N TYR A 90 -15.24 -15.02 -4.15
CA TYR A 90 -14.20 -14.54 -3.25
C TYR A 90 -14.71 -13.40 -2.36
N VAL A 91 -15.30 -12.36 -2.95
CA VAL A 91 -15.87 -11.21 -2.24
C VAL A 91 -16.93 -11.63 -1.24
N LYS A 92 -17.83 -12.56 -1.60
CA LYS A 92 -18.87 -13.07 -0.69
C LYS A 92 -18.28 -13.82 0.51
N SER A 93 -17.19 -14.55 0.32
CA SER A 93 -16.51 -15.30 1.39
C SER A 93 -15.61 -14.44 2.27
N TYR A 94 -15.35 -13.19 1.87
CA TYR A 94 -14.39 -12.34 2.51
C TYR A 94 -14.89 -11.79 3.86
N SER A 95 -14.08 -11.98 4.91
CA SER A 95 -14.36 -11.41 6.23
C SER A 95 -13.67 -10.05 6.40
N TYR A 96 -14.37 -9.03 6.89
CA TYR A 96 -13.79 -7.69 7.04
C TYR A 96 -13.04 -7.53 8.38
N ASN A 97 -11.94 -8.26 8.54
CA ASN A 97 -11.05 -8.19 9.69
C ASN A 97 -9.58 -8.12 9.25
N ASN A 98 -8.69 -7.73 10.17
CA ASN A 98 -7.25 -7.56 9.90
C ASN A 98 -6.58 -8.83 9.35
N ASN A 99 -6.98 -10.01 9.83
CA ASN A 99 -6.46 -11.28 9.33
C ASN A 99 -6.82 -11.53 7.85
N SER A 100 -8.01 -11.11 7.43
CA SER A 100 -8.42 -11.26 6.03
C SER A 100 -7.76 -10.20 5.15
N LEU A 101 -7.52 -9.00 5.69
CA LEU A 101 -6.74 -7.96 5.02
C LEU A 101 -5.31 -8.42 4.75
N HIS A 102 -4.66 -9.07 5.72
CA HIS A 102 -3.37 -9.74 5.51
C HIS A 102 -3.40 -10.69 4.33
N LYS A 103 -4.38 -11.58 4.33
CA LYS A 103 -4.57 -12.55 3.24
C LYS A 103 -4.85 -11.87 1.91
N LEU A 104 -5.58 -10.75 1.89
CA LEU A 104 -5.85 -10.01 0.67
C LEU A 104 -4.58 -9.41 0.08
N ILE A 105 -3.78 -8.72 0.91
CA ILE A 105 -2.52 -8.10 0.50
C ILE A 105 -1.58 -9.14 -0.11
N GLN A 106 -1.50 -10.32 0.50
CA GLN A 106 -0.63 -11.41 0.06
C GLN A 106 -1.24 -12.30 -1.05
N HIS A 107 -2.47 -12.04 -1.49
CA HIS A 107 -3.16 -12.91 -2.43
C HIS A 107 -2.57 -12.76 -3.84
N ASP A 108 -2.09 -13.83 -4.47
CA ASP A 108 -1.44 -13.80 -5.80
C ASP A 108 -2.19 -12.99 -6.87
N LYS A 109 -3.51 -13.23 -6.96
CA LYS A 109 -4.40 -12.57 -7.92
C LYS A 109 -4.99 -11.26 -7.40
N TYR A 110 -5.68 -11.30 -6.26
CA TYR A 110 -6.44 -10.16 -5.75
C TYR A 110 -5.58 -9.13 -5.01
N GLY A 111 -4.39 -9.50 -4.54
CA GLY A 111 -3.44 -8.59 -3.90
C GLY A 111 -2.87 -7.59 -4.91
N LYS A 112 -2.43 -8.05 -6.08
CA LYS A 112 -2.00 -7.15 -7.18
C LYS A 112 -3.13 -6.24 -7.68
N ALA A 113 -4.34 -6.79 -7.79
CA ALA A 113 -5.51 -6.00 -8.14
C ALA A 113 -5.83 -4.94 -7.07
N PHE A 114 -5.62 -5.28 -5.80
CA PHE A 114 -5.81 -4.36 -4.68
C PHE A 114 -4.75 -3.26 -4.67
N GLU A 115 -3.48 -3.60 -4.86
CA GLU A 115 -2.38 -2.65 -5.02
C GLU A 115 -2.66 -1.65 -6.15
N PHE A 116 -3.06 -2.12 -7.32
CA PHE A 116 -3.45 -1.25 -8.43
C PHE A 116 -4.56 -0.28 -8.02
N TYR A 117 -5.63 -0.79 -7.41
CA TYR A 117 -6.73 0.05 -6.94
C TYR A 117 -6.26 1.12 -5.95
N LEU A 118 -5.41 0.75 -4.97
CA LEU A 118 -4.87 1.69 -4.00
C LEU A 118 -4.05 2.80 -4.67
N THR A 119 -3.26 2.47 -5.68
CA THR A 119 -2.38 3.39 -6.38
C THR A 119 -3.11 4.35 -7.30
N PHE A 120 -4.14 3.89 -8.03
CA PHE A 120 -4.72 4.67 -9.13
C PHE A 120 -6.15 5.15 -8.87
N GLU A 121 -6.91 4.49 -8.00
CA GLU A 121 -8.37 4.65 -7.95
C GLU A 121 -8.90 5.03 -6.56
N ALA A 122 -8.21 4.59 -5.50
CA ALA A 122 -8.68 4.77 -4.12
C ALA A 122 -8.81 6.24 -3.72
N GLU A 123 -7.91 7.12 -4.19
CA GLU A 123 -8.01 8.56 -3.90
C GLU A 123 -9.22 9.19 -4.58
N LYS A 124 -9.43 8.93 -5.87
CA LYS A 124 -10.61 9.39 -6.61
C LYS A 124 -11.90 8.93 -5.92
N TRP A 125 -11.98 7.63 -5.60
CA TRP A 125 -13.10 7.08 -4.83
C TRP A 125 -13.32 7.85 -3.52
N LEU A 126 -12.27 8.09 -2.75
CA LEU A 126 -12.37 8.76 -1.46
C LEU A 126 -12.88 10.19 -1.60
N GLN A 127 -12.44 10.92 -2.64
CA GLN A 127 -12.90 12.27 -2.94
C GLN A 127 -14.39 12.30 -3.32
N GLU A 128 -14.87 11.34 -4.09
CA GLU A 128 -16.26 11.24 -4.51
C GLU A 128 -17.19 10.63 -3.44
N SER A 129 -16.62 9.90 -2.48
CA SER A 129 -17.38 9.24 -1.43
C SER A 129 -17.93 10.21 -0.36
N LYS A 130 -18.94 9.75 0.37
CA LYS A 130 -19.50 10.42 1.57
C LYS A 130 -18.74 10.09 2.86
N VAL A 131 -17.55 9.49 2.74
CA VAL A 131 -16.74 9.08 3.89
C VAL A 131 -16.25 10.32 4.64
N LEU A 132 -16.42 10.31 5.96
CA LEU A 132 -15.87 11.32 6.86
C LEU A 132 -14.39 11.04 7.15
N GLN A 133 -13.64 12.05 7.58
CA GLN A 133 -12.21 11.92 7.92
C GLN A 133 -11.37 11.41 6.75
N LYS A 134 -11.47 12.09 5.59
CA LYS A 134 -10.75 11.70 4.37
C LYS A 134 -9.23 11.65 4.57
N GLU A 135 -8.66 12.60 5.30
CA GLU A 135 -7.23 12.63 5.62
C GLU A 135 -6.76 11.34 6.32
N THR A 136 -7.52 10.86 7.32
CA THR A 136 -7.22 9.60 8.00
C THR A 136 -7.33 8.39 7.06
N HIS A 137 -8.25 8.43 6.09
CA HIS A 137 -8.36 7.38 5.07
C HIS A 137 -7.18 7.42 4.09
N LEU A 138 -6.68 8.61 3.73
CA LEU A 138 -5.50 8.77 2.87
C LEU A 138 -4.27 8.16 3.53
N ILE A 139 -4.00 8.50 4.80
CA ILE A 139 -2.90 7.90 5.58
C ILE A 139 -3.02 6.36 5.59
N TYR A 140 -4.24 5.84 5.78
CA TYR A 140 -4.47 4.39 5.77
C TYR A 140 -4.24 3.79 4.38
N ILE A 141 -4.68 4.46 3.30
CA ILE A 141 -4.45 4.03 1.91
C ILE A 141 -2.95 3.97 1.62
N ASP A 142 -2.20 5.01 1.97
CA ASP A 142 -0.75 5.06 1.73
C ASP A 142 0.00 3.99 2.54
N PHE A 143 -0.42 3.77 3.79
CA PHE A 143 0.10 2.66 4.59
C PHE A 143 -0.21 1.29 3.97
N LEU A 144 -1.39 1.10 3.36
CA LEU A 144 -1.72 -0.15 2.66
C LEU A 144 -0.93 -0.32 1.36
N LYS A 145 -0.63 0.75 0.62
CA LYS A 145 0.30 0.71 -0.52
C LYS A 145 1.66 0.20 -0.06
N LEU A 146 2.17 0.77 1.03
CA LEU A 146 3.41 0.31 1.65
C LEU A 146 3.37 -1.18 2.00
N CYS A 147 2.26 -1.67 2.59
CA CYS A 147 2.12 -3.09 2.89
C CYS A 147 2.10 -3.99 1.65
N CYS A 148 1.60 -3.50 0.51
CA CYS A 148 1.59 -4.27 -0.74
C CYS A 148 3.00 -4.39 -1.33
N SER A 149 3.79 -3.31 -1.28
CA SER A 149 5.17 -3.29 -1.78
C SER A 149 6.16 -3.96 -0.82
N ASN A 150 5.91 -3.86 0.49
CA ASN A 150 6.75 -4.40 1.56
C ASN A 150 5.88 -5.19 2.58
N PRO A 151 5.64 -6.49 2.34
CA PRO A 151 4.73 -7.30 3.16
C PRO A 151 5.05 -7.34 4.66
N ASP A 152 6.30 -7.09 5.07
CA ASP A 152 6.70 -7.07 6.48
C ASP A 152 6.00 -5.97 7.29
N TYR A 153 5.65 -4.84 6.66
CA TYR A 153 4.93 -3.75 7.33
C TYR A 153 3.48 -4.11 7.65
N SER A 154 2.93 -5.13 6.99
CA SER A 154 1.62 -5.65 7.33
C SER A 154 1.56 -6.08 8.81
N ASN A 155 2.68 -6.47 9.42
CA ASN A 155 2.71 -6.77 10.86
C ASN A 155 2.23 -5.61 11.77
N HIS A 156 2.30 -4.34 11.32
CA HIS A 156 1.74 -3.19 12.06
C HIS A 156 0.21 -3.10 11.97
N ILE A 157 -0.42 -3.83 11.04
CA ILE A 157 -1.86 -4.12 11.06
C ILE A 157 -2.12 -5.14 12.19
N VAL A 158 -1.83 -4.74 13.43
CA VAL A 158 -1.92 -5.59 14.60
C VAL A 158 -3.38 -5.71 14.98
N THR A 159 -3.88 -6.93 14.81
CA THR A 159 -5.07 -7.45 15.47
C THR A 159 -4.80 -7.45 16.97
N TYR A 160 -5.33 -6.48 17.73
CA TYR A 160 -5.32 -6.38 19.20
C TYR A 160 -4.32 -7.33 19.88
N LYS A 161 -3.08 -6.88 20.13
CA LYS A 161 -2.24 -7.60 21.09
C LYS A 161 -3.03 -7.60 22.39
N LYS A 162 -3.53 -8.77 22.79
CA LYS A 162 -4.15 -8.98 24.10
C LYS A 162 -3.08 -8.52 25.10
N ASN A 163 -3.29 -7.38 25.76
CA ASN A 163 -2.46 -6.99 26.88
C ASN A 163 -2.56 -8.12 27.90
N LYS A 164 -1.57 -9.02 27.92
CA LYS A 164 -1.36 -9.93 29.03
C LYS A 164 -1.06 -9.01 30.21
N LYS A 165 -2.07 -8.74 31.04
CA LYS A 165 -1.85 -8.18 32.37
C LYS A 165 -0.91 -9.17 33.07
N SER A 166 0.37 -8.82 33.15
CA SER A 166 1.32 -9.49 34.04
C SER A 166 0.79 -9.28 35.46
N GLN A 167 0.16 -10.31 36.01
CA GLN A 167 -0.09 -10.39 37.44
C GLN A 167 1.26 -10.50 38.13
N PHE A 168 1.82 -9.36 38.55
CA PHE A 168 2.75 -9.38 39.67
C PHE A 168 1.91 -9.61 40.92
N ARG A 169 1.95 -10.83 41.46
CA ARG A 169 1.69 -11.04 42.88
C ARG A 169 2.98 -10.69 43.59
N VAL A 170 2.93 -9.62 44.38
CA VAL A 170 3.88 -9.39 45.47
C VAL A 170 3.26 -10.14 46.64
N ASP A 171 3.81 -11.31 46.94
CA ASP A 171 3.49 -12.01 48.19
C ASP A 171 4.50 -11.48 49.24
N GLU A 172 3.93 -10.96 50.33
CA GLU A 172 4.61 -10.49 51.55
C GLU A 172 5.32 -11.62 52.32
#